data_AF-A0A562VAH3-F1
#
_entry.id   AF-A0A562VAH3-F1
#
_cell.length_a   1.000
_cell.length_b   1.000
_cell.length_c   1.000
_cell.angle_alpha   90.00
_cell.angle_beta   90.00
_cell.angle_gamma   90.00
#
_symmetry.space_group_name_H-M   'P 1'
#
loop_
_entity.id
_entity.type
_entity.pdbx_description
1 polymer ?
#
loop_
_entity_poly.entity_id
_entity_poly.type
_entity_poly.pdbx_seq_one_letter_code
_entity_poly.pdbx_strand_id
1 'polypeptide(L)' 'MAGHDEPVTSPDQRKPTNRKLAYTVGIAAIITMVAYLYGNHEGRVEDLWLGGFAIVIALAIITDWVMVRNGLRE' A
#
# COMPACT_ATOMS: atom_id res chain seq x y z
N MET A 1 -37.33 14.96 9.67
CA MET A 1 -36.64 15.59 8.53
C MET A 1 -35.25 14.96 8.47
N ALA A 2 -35.04 13.99 7.57
CA ALA A 2 -33.77 13.29 7.40
C ALA A 2 -33.05 13.93 6.20
N GLY A 3 -31.92 14.58 6.42
CA GLY A 3 -31.24 15.33 5.35
C GLY A 3 -29.93 16.00 5.75
N HIS A 4 -29.22 15.49 6.75
CA HIS A 4 -27.87 15.94 7.07
C HIS A 4 -26.99 14.68 7.20
N ASP A 5 -25.87 14.65 6.47
CA ASP A 5 -24.74 13.70 6.58
C ASP A 5 -24.62 12.53 5.57
N GLU A 6 -25.14 12.65 4.35
CA GLU A 6 -24.60 11.83 3.25
C GLU A 6 -23.41 12.55 2.59
N PRO A 7 -22.20 11.96 2.57
CA PRO A 7 -21.05 12.58 1.91
C PRO A 7 -21.31 12.75 0.41
N VAL A 8 -21.28 14.01 -0.07
CA VAL A 8 -21.36 14.31 -1.51
C VAL A 8 -20.07 13.84 -2.17
N THR A 9 -20.11 12.64 -2.73
CA THR A 9 -18.99 12.04 -3.47
C THR A 9 -19.21 12.17 -4.97
N SER A 10 -18.16 12.54 -5.71
CA SER A 10 -18.21 12.55 -7.16
C SER A 10 -18.27 11.11 -7.71
N PRO A 11 -18.85 10.88 -8.91
CA PRO A 11 -19.05 9.52 -9.44
C PRO A 11 -17.76 8.68 -9.53
N ASP A 12 -16.60 9.32 -9.67
CA ASP A 12 -15.28 8.71 -9.70
C ASP A 12 -14.77 8.25 -8.33
N GLN A 13 -15.15 8.90 -7.23
CA GLN A 13 -14.78 8.50 -5.87
C GLN A 13 -15.43 7.19 -5.44
N ARG A 14 -16.52 6.79 -6.10
CA ARG A 14 -17.22 5.52 -5.87
C ARG A 14 -16.58 4.34 -6.61
N LYS A 15 -15.50 4.56 -7.36
CA LYS A 15 -14.87 3.45 -8.09
C LYS A 15 -14.27 2.44 -7.12
N PRO A 16 -14.59 1.15 -7.28
CA PRO A 16 -14.04 0.12 -6.43
C PRO A 16 -12.52 0.08 -6.63
N THR A 17 -11.78 0.20 -5.53
CA THR A 17 -10.33 -0.01 -5.57
C THR A 17 -10.07 -1.50 -5.77
N ASN A 18 -9.26 -1.86 -6.77
CA ASN A 18 -8.84 -3.25 -6.96
C ASN A 18 -7.75 -3.61 -5.94
N ARG A 19 -8.18 -3.93 -4.72
CA ARG A 19 -7.30 -4.22 -3.57
C ARG A 19 -6.39 -5.43 -3.83
N LYS A 20 -6.91 -6.46 -4.51
CA LYS A 20 -6.11 -7.64 -4.89
C LYS A 20 -4.94 -7.24 -5.79
N LEU A 21 -5.19 -6.42 -6.81
CA LEU A 21 -4.14 -5.91 -7.68
C LEU A 21 -3.13 -5.05 -6.90
N ALA A 22 -3.61 -4.15 -6.05
CA ALA A 22 -2.75 -3.30 -5.24
C ALA A 22 -1.81 -4.12 -4.32
N TYR A 23 -2.34 -5.16 -3.67
CA TYR A 23 -1.55 -6.04 -2.81
C TYR A 23 -0.54 -6.84 -3.63
N THR A 24 -0.94 -7.42 -4.76
CA THR A 24 -0.03 -8.20 -5.62
C THR A 24 1.12 -7.33 -6.14
N VAL A 25 0.83 -6.14 -6.66
CA VAL A 25 1.85 -5.21 -7.16
C VAL A 25 2.76 -4.73 -6.02
N GLY A 26 2.19 -4.40 -4.86
CA GLY A 26 2.97 -3.98 -3.70
C GLY A 26 3.89 -5.08 -3.17
N ILE A 27 3.40 -6.32 -3.06
CA ILE A 27 4.22 -7.48 -2.66
C ILE A 27 5.32 -7.75 -3.69
N ALA A 28 5.01 -7.69 -4.99
CA ALA A 28 6.01 -7.85 -6.04
C ALA A 28 7.10 -6.76 -5.97
N ALA A 29 6.71 -5.51 -5.68
CA ALA A 29 7.65 -4.41 -5.48
C ALA A 29 8.56 -4.64 -4.26
N ILE A 30 8.01 -5.08 -3.13
CA ILE A 30 8.78 -5.43 -1.93
C ILE A 30 9.80 -6.52 -2.23
N ILE A 31 9.36 -7.62 -2.85
CA ILE A 31 10.25 -8.74 -3.21
C ILE A 31 11.38 -8.26 -4.12
N THR A 32 11.04 -7.45 -5.13
CA THR A 32 12.02 -6.88 -6.05
C THR A 32 13.04 -6.02 -5.32
N MET A 33 12.60 -5.09 -4.46
CA MET A 33 13.49 -4.21 -3.69
C MET A 33 14.41 -4.99 -2.75
N VAL A 34 13.89 -6.01 -2.06
CA VAL A 34 14.69 -6.88 -1.19
C VAL A 34 15.70 -7.70 -2.01
N ALA A 35 15.31 -8.17 -3.20
CA ALA A 35 16.23 -8.87 -4.09
C ALA A 35 17.40 -7.96 -4.52
N TYR A 36 17.14 -6.67 -4.76
CA TYR A 36 18.18 -5.68 -5.07
C TYR A 36 19.15 -5.42 -3.93
N LEU A 37 18.91 -5.87 -2.69
CA LEU A 37 19.90 -5.83 -1.60
C LEU A 37 20.99 -6.89 -1.75
N TYR A 38 20.85 -7.83 -2.69
CA TYR A 38 21.82 -8.87 -2.97
C TYR A 38 22.37 -8.69 -4.39
N GLY A 39 23.66 -8.39 -4.53
CA GLY A 39 24.25 -8.01 -5.80
C GLY A 39 25.63 -7.39 -5.67
N ASN A 40 26.12 -6.81 -6.76
CA ASN A 40 27.45 -6.19 -6.84
C ASN A 40 27.40 -4.68 -6.53
N HIS A 41 26.87 -4.33 -5.36
CA HIS A 41 26.74 -2.95 -4.90
C HIS A 41 27.72 -2.69 -3.75
N GLU A 42 28.50 -1.61 -3.88
CA GLU A 42 29.47 -1.20 -2.85
C GLU A 42 28.90 -0.12 -1.91
N GLY A 43 27.87 0.60 -2.37
CA GLY A 43 27.26 1.71 -1.65
C GLY A 43 26.11 1.26 -0.73
N ARG A 44 26.18 1.65 0.55
CA ARG A 44 25.15 1.32 1.55
C ARG A 44 23.97 2.31 1.61
N VAL A 45 24.08 3.43 0.89
CA VAL A 45 23.00 4.44 0.86
C VAL A 45 21.79 3.89 0.10
N GLU A 46 22.00 3.15 -0.99
CA GLU A 46 20.92 2.50 -1.73
C GLU A 46 20.17 1.47 -0.87
N ASP A 47 20.87 0.71 -0.03
CA ASP A 47 20.23 -0.25 0.88
C ASP A 47 19.23 0.42 1.83
N LEU A 48 19.56 1.61 2.34
CA LEU A 48 18.67 2.38 3.21
C LEU A 48 17.40 2.80 2.47
N TRP A 49 17.52 3.20 1.22
CA TRP A 49 16.36 3.59 0.40
C TRP A 49 15.53 2.37 -0.02
N LEU A 50 16.17 1.30 -0.51
CA LEU A 50 15.50 0.05 -0.89
C LEU A 50 14.76 -0.57 0.30
N GLY A 51 15.45 -0.72 1.43
CA GLY A 51 14.85 -1.22 2.66
C GLY A 51 13.77 -0.30 3.20
N GLY A 52 14.01 1.01 3.21
CA GLY A 52 13.06 2.02 3.67
C GLY A 52 11.74 1.99 2.89
N PHE A 53 11.81 1.99 1.55
CA PHE A 53 10.61 1.92 0.72
C PHE A 53 9.89 0.56 0.84
N ALA A 54 10.63 -0.55 0.90
CA ALA A 54 10.03 -1.87 1.13
C ALA A 54 9.24 -1.91 2.45
N ILE A 55 9.78 -1.33 3.53
CA ILE A 55 9.10 -1.23 4.83
C ILE A 55 7.84 -0.36 4.71
N VAL A 56 7.92 0.80 4.06
CA VAL A 56 6.76 1.70 3.89
C VAL A 56 5.63 1.01 3.15
N ILE A 57 5.93 0.30 2.05
CA ILE A 57 4.90 -0.44 1.29
C ILE A 57 4.31 -1.56 2.14
N ALA A 58 5.14 -2.30 2.88
CA ALA A 58 4.67 -3.37 3.76
C ALA A 58 3.72 -2.84 4.84
N LEU A 59 4.08 -1.73 5.49
CA LEU A 59 3.23 -1.08 6.49
C LEU A 59 1.92 -0.58 5.90
N ALA A 60 1.93 -0.03 4.67
CA ALA A 60 0.72 0.41 4.00
C ALA A 60 -0.25 -0.77 3.73
N ILE A 61 0.27 -1.90 3.23
CA ILE A 61 -0.53 -3.12 2.98
C ILE A 61 -1.10 -3.67 4.29
N ILE A 62 -0.26 -3.77 5.33
CA ILE A 62 -0.70 -4.27 6.65
C ILE A 62 -1.78 -3.36 7.24
N THR A 63 -1.58 -2.03 7.17
CA THR A 63 -2.55 -1.06 7.67
C THR A 63 -3.87 -1.18 6.94
N ASP A 64 -3.87 -1.23 5.60
CA ASP A 64 -5.10 -1.42 4.82
C ASP A 64 -5.80 -2.74 5.20
N TRP A 65 -5.05 -3.84 5.30
CA TRP A 65 -5.60 -5.13 5.67
C TRP A 65 -6.22 -5.13 7.07
N VAL A 66 -5.56 -4.50 8.06
CA VAL A 66 -6.10 -4.36 9.43
C VAL A 66 -7.37 -3.52 9.44
N MET A 67 -7.37 -2.37 8.73
CA MET A 67 -8.55 -1.50 8.65
C MET A 67 -9.75 -2.23 8.05
N VAL A 68 -9.53 -2.99 6.96
CA VAL A 68 -10.58 -3.77 6.28
C VAL A 68 -11.07 -4.91 7.16
N ARG A 69 -10.14 -5.66 7.77
CA ARG A 69 -10.48 -6.77 8.68
C ARG A 69 -11.32 -6.31 9.87
N ASN A 70 -11.05 -5.11 10.37
CA ASN A 70 -11.74 -4.53 11.51
C ASN A 70 -13.00 -3.73 11.12
N GLY A 71 -13.37 -3.68 9.83
CA GLY A 71 -14.52 -2.91 9.34
C GLY A 71 -14.35 -1.39 9.44
N LEU A 72 -13.12 -0.89 9.60
CA LEU A 72 -12.78 0.53 9.64
C LEU A 72 -12.64 1.16 8.24
N ARG A 73 -12.63 0.32 7.20
CA ARG A 73 -12.53 0.71 5.80
C ARG A 73 -13.21 -0.34 4.93
N GLU A 74 -13.87 0.12 3.86
CA GLU A 74 -14.50 -0.73 2.84
C GLU A 74 -13.54 -0.96 1.65
#